data_AF-A0A3C0UGX4-F1
#
_entry.id   AF-A0A3C0UGX4-F1
#
_cell.length_a   1.000
_cell.length_b   1.000
_cell.length_c   1.000
_cell.angle_alpha   90.00
_cell.angle_beta   90.00
_cell.angle_gamma   90.00
#
_symmetry.space_group_name_H-M   'P 1'
#
loop_
_entity.id
_entity.type
_entity.pdbx_description
1 polymer ?
#
loop_
_entity_poly.entity_id
_entity_poly.type
_entity_poly.pdbx_seq_one_letter_code
_entity_poly.pdbx_strand_id
1 'polypeptide(L)' 'MENDELISEATDSLDGYFEVAVSDSGVFLKVFSPKGDGEPVKEPAIVTELQNREVKDYNLTLIIRTVKEATGEPV' A
#
# COMPACT_ATOMS: atom_id res chain seq x y z
N MET A 1 16.82 -21.45 37.70
CA MET A 1 15.85 -21.97 36.72
C MET A 1 15.57 -20.82 35.79
N GLU A 2 15.75 -21.10 34.50
CA GLU A 2 16.05 -20.16 33.44
C GLU A 2 15.18 -18.89 33.41
N ASN A 3 15.88 -17.79 33.18
CA ASN A 3 15.33 -16.49 32.87
C ASN A 3 15.03 -16.49 31.36
N ASP A 4 13.89 -17.07 30.95
CA ASP A 4 13.44 -16.99 29.55
C ASP A 4 12.51 -15.78 29.41
N GLU A 5 13.18 -14.63 29.36
CA GLU A 5 12.60 -13.36 28.97
C GLU A 5 12.11 -13.53 27.52
N LEU A 6 10.80 -13.70 27.36
CA LEU A 6 10.12 -13.67 26.06
C LEU A 6 10.39 -12.30 25.43
N ILE A 7 11.50 -12.19 24.71
CA ILE A 7 11.75 -11.08 23.80
C ILE A 7 10.66 -11.23 22.75
N SER A 8 9.57 -10.46 22.90
CA SER A 8 8.67 -10.26 21.78
C SER A 8 9.50 -9.56 20.73
N GLU A 9 9.93 -10.30 19.73
CA GLU A 9 10.24 -9.74 18.42
C GLU A 9 8.93 -9.14 17.90
N ALA A 10 8.52 -8.00 18.47
CA ALA A 10 7.75 -7.02 17.75
C ALA A 10 8.72 -6.46 16.72
N THR A 11 9.01 -7.27 15.69
CA THR A 11 9.47 -6.72 14.42
C THR A 11 8.45 -5.64 14.11
N ASP A 12 8.92 -4.41 13.97
CA ASP A 12 8.14 -3.23 13.61
C ASP A 12 7.64 -3.42 12.16
N SER A 13 6.77 -4.40 11.98
CA SER A 13 6.24 -4.83 10.71
C SER A 13 5.08 -3.89 10.38
N LEU A 14 5.27 -3.10 9.32
CA LEU A 14 4.25 -2.20 8.83
C LEU A 14 3.73 -2.75 7.51
N ASP A 15 2.43 -3.01 7.45
CA ASP A 15 1.80 -3.36 6.18
C ASP A 15 2.01 -2.24 5.16
N GLY A 16 2.15 -2.64 3.90
CA GLY A 16 2.12 -1.71 2.79
C GLY A 16 0.78 -0.99 2.82
N TYR A 17 0.81 0.31 2.57
CA TYR A 17 -0.38 1.14 2.51
C TYR A 17 -0.36 1.97 1.24
N PHE A 18 -1.52 2.50 0.88
CA PHE A 18 -1.66 3.32 -0.30
C PHE A 18 -2.49 4.56 0.02
N GLU A 19 -2.24 5.63 -0.72
CA GLU A 19 -2.97 6.88 -0.63
C GLU A 19 -3.54 7.22 -1.99
N VAL A 20 -4.83 7.56 -2.02
CA VAL A 20 -5.48 8.10 -3.22
C VAL A 20 -5.84 9.55 -2.94
N ALA A 21 -5.30 10.45 -3.74
CA ALA A 21 -5.61 11.88 -3.69
C ALA A 21 -6.36 12.27 -4.97
N VAL A 22 -7.59 12.76 -4.79
CA VAL A 22 -8.41 13.29 -5.89
C VAL A 22 -8.34 14.82 -5.81
N SER A 23 -7.96 15.46 -6.91
CA SER A 23 -7.79 16.92 -7.00
C SER A 23 -8.32 17.42 -8.34
N ASP A 24 -8.43 18.75 -8.51
CA ASP A 24 -8.86 19.36 -9.78
C ASP A 24 -7.93 19.03 -10.96
N SER A 25 -6.68 18.63 -10.67
CA SER A 25 -5.68 18.24 -11.67
C SER A 25 -5.76 16.78 -12.08
N GLY A 26 -6.53 15.95 -11.35
CA GLY A 26 -6.65 14.51 -11.58
C GLY A 26 -6.57 13.68 -10.29
N VAL A 27 -6.46 12.37 -10.49
CA VAL A 27 -6.35 11.36 -9.42
C VAL A 27 -4.91 10.91 -9.34
N PHE A 28 -4.34 10.97 -8.14
CA PHE A 28 -2.99 10.51 -7.85
C PHE A 28 -3.03 9.31 -6.91
N LEU A 29 -2.27 8.28 -7.26
CA LEU A 29 -2.11 7.09 -6.41
C LEU A 29 -0.66 7.03 -5.91
N LYS A 30 -0.48 6.81 -4.61
CA LYS A 30 0.81 6.48 -4.00
C LYS A 30 0.72 5.13 -3.34
N VAL A 31 1.71 4.27 -3.55
CA VAL A 31 1.81 2.98 -2.86
C VAL A 31 3.12 2.92 -2.12
N PHE A 32 3.05 2.59 -0.83
CA PHE A 32 4.20 2.46 0.06
C PHE A 32 4.45 0.97 0.32
N SER A 33 5.71 0.57 0.18
CA SER A 33 6.13 -0.81 0.45
C SER A 33 5.97 -1.17 1.93
N PRO A 34 5.62 -2.44 2.24
CA PRO A 34 5.63 -2.91 3.62
C PRO A 34 7.04 -2.83 4.24
N LYS A 35 7.11 -2.78 5.56
CA LYS A 35 8.35 -2.91 6.35
C LYS A 35 8.28 -4.18 7.20
N GLY A 36 9.43 -4.83 7.41
CA GLY A 36 9.51 -6.08 8.19
C GLY A 36 8.66 -7.19 7.58
N ASP A 37 7.84 -7.84 8.41
CA ASP A 37 6.89 -8.89 8.03
C ASP A 37 5.53 -8.37 7.54
N GLY A 38 5.44 -7.08 7.19
CA GLY A 38 4.20 -6.47 6.71
C GLY A 38 3.73 -7.02 5.36
N GLU A 39 2.42 -7.06 5.15
CA GLU A 39 1.83 -7.51 3.89
C GLU A 39 1.87 -6.41 2.83
N PRO A 40 2.20 -6.71 1.56
CA PRO A 40 2.14 -5.74 0.49
C PRO A 40 0.70 -5.34 0.17
N VAL A 41 0.53 -4.11 -0.33
CA VAL A 41 -0.77 -3.66 -0.83
C VAL A 41 -1.23 -4.57 -1.97
N LYS A 42 -2.49 -4.97 -1.93
CA LYS A 42 -3.10 -5.82 -2.96
C LYS A 42 -3.83 -4.96 -3.98
N GLU A 43 -3.61 -5.23 -5.26
CA GLU A 43 -4.24 -4.50 -6.37
C GLU A 43 -5.77 -4.39 -6.25
N PRO A 44 -6.51 -5.44 -5.80
CA PRO A 44 -7.96 -5.34 -5.61
C PRO A 44 -8.38 -4.29 -4.58
N ALA A 45 -7.56 -4.04 -3.55
CA ALA A 45 -7.85 -3.03 -2.53
C ALA A 45 -7.80 -1.62 -3.14
N ILE A 46 -6.79 -1.35 -3.97
CA ILE A 46 -6.65 -0.08 -4.70
C ILE A 46 -7.81 0.10 -5.69
N VAL A 47 -8.14 -0.95 -6.47
CA VAL A 47 -9.23 -0.90 -7.44
C VAL A 47 -10.57 -0.63 -6.75
N THR A 48 -10.82 -1.28 -5.61
CA THR A 48 -12.04 -1.06 -4.81
C THR A 48 -12.10 0.39 -4.30
N GLU A 49 -11.00 0.94 -3.82
CA GLU A 49 -10.93 2.34 -3.38
C GLU A 49 -11.18 3.32 -4.53
N LEU A 50 -10.60 3.07 -5.71
CA LEU A 50 -10.85 3.90 -6.90
C LEU A 50 -12.32 3.86 -7.32
N GLN A 51 -12.94 2.68 -7.30
CA GLN A 51 -14.37 2.51 -7.57
C GLN A 51 -15.25 3.23 -6.55
N ASN A 52 -14.91 3.15 -5.26
CA ASN A 52 -15.63 3.87 -4.18
C ASN A 52 -15.56 5.39 -4.36
N ARG A 53 -14.50 5.89 -5.00
CA ARG A 53 -14.30 7.30 -5.34
C ARG A 53 -14.85 7.67 -6.71
N GLU A 54 -15.62 6.78 -7.33
CA GLU A 54 -16.20 6.93 -8.67
C GLU A 54 -15.17 7.12 -9.79
N VAL A 55 -13.89 6.77 -9.54
CA VAL A 55 -12.82 6.78 -10.52
C VAL A 55 -12.91 5.52 -11.37
N LYS A 56 -13.43 5.66 -12.59
CA LYS A 56 -13.58 4.56 -13.56
C LYS A 56 -12.47 4.53 -14.60
N ASP A 57 -11.78 5.66 -14.79
CA ASP A 57 -10.69 5.82 -15.73
C ASP A 57 -9.37 5.65 -15.00
N TYR A 58 -8.96 4.40 -14.80
CA TYR A 58 -7.67 4.05 -14.20
C TYR A 58 -6.95 3.03 -15.06
N ASN A 59 -5.62 3.14 -15.10
CA ASN A 59 -4.79 2.21 -15.83
C ASN A 59 -4.38 1.05 -14.91
N LEU A 60 -5.00 -0.12 -15.10
CA LEU A 60 -4.69 -1.31 -14.31
C LEU A 60 -3.21 -1.71 -14.41
N THR A 61 -2.58 -1.53 -15.57
CA THR A 61 -1.14 -1.81 -15.74
C THR A 61 -0.28 -0.88 -14.89
N LEU A 62 -0.68 0.39 -14.79
CA LEU A 62 -0.04 1.39 -13.93
C LEU A 62 -0.20 1.00 -12.45
N ILE A 63 -1.39 0.55 -12.04
CA ILE A 63 -1.65 0.10 -10.66
C ILE A 63 -0.77 -1.11 -10.31
N ILE A 64 -0.76 -2.15 -11.15
CA ILE A 64 0.06 -3.35 -10.96
C ILE A 64 1.54 -2.96 -10.81
N ARG A 65 2.01 -2.07 -11.69
CA ARG A 65 3.40 -1.60 -11.66
C ARG A 65 3.70 -0.82 -10.37
N THR A 66 2.81 0.09 -9.97
CA THR A 66 2.96 0.91 -8.77
C THR A 66 2.90 0.06 -7.49
N VAL A 67 2.08 -1.00 -7.46
CA VAL A 67 2.04 -1.96 -6.35
C VAL A 67 3.34 -2.76 -6.25
N LYS A 68 3.92 -3.14 -7.39
CA LYS A 68 5.21 -3.85 -7.43
C LYS A 68 6.40 -2.96 -7.10
N GLU A 69 6.38 -1.72 -7.57
CA GLU A 69 7.44 -0.74 -7.34
C GLU A 69 7.35 -0.19 -5.90
N ALA A 70 6.14 0.08 -5.41
CA ALA A 70 5.82 0.54 -4.07
C ALA A 70 6.77 1.63 -3.54
N THR A 71 7.15 2.56 -4.43
CA THR A 71 8.19 3.58 -4.19
C THR A 71 7.72 4.73 -3.32
N GLY A 72 6.42 4.81 -3.02
CA GLY A 72 5.79 5.97 -2.37
C GLY A 72 5.64 7.18 -3.30
N GLU A 73 5.97 7.04 -4.59
CA GLU A 73 5.85 8.13 -5.56
C GLU A 73 4.44 8.21 -6.14
N PRO A 74 3.93 9.43 -6.40
CA PRO A 74 2.63 9.61 -7.03
C PRO A 74 2.69 9.24 -8.51
N VAL A 75 1.72 8.44 -8.94
CA VAL A 75 1.47 8.10 -10.35
C VAL A 75 0.13 8.62 -10.84
#